data_AF-A0A945CT11-F1
#
_entry.id   AF-A0A945CT11-F1
#
_cell.length_a   1.000
_cell.length_b   1.000
_cell.length_c   1.000
_cell.angle_alpha   90.00
_cell.angle_beta   90.00
_cell.angle_gamma   90.00
#
_symmetry.space_group_name_H-M   'P 1'
#
loop_
_entity.id
_entity.type
_entity.pdbx_description
1 polymer ?
#
loop_
_entity_poly.entity_id
_entity_poly.type
_entity_poly.pdbx_seq_one_letter_code
_entity_poly.pdbx_strand_id
1 'polypeptide(L)'
;IRLFEQVLELRPEEPQSYRDLALVLARRAAVAEGTAREDYGRAIELLYEVVMKQWDRFAEVEGIALMEINRLIPLAKAAGVEGIPVDPRLVELLDVDVRIVLTWDADMTDMDLWVVEPSGEKAYYGHPLTTIGGRMSRDFTNGYGPEEYCLRKAQHGEYRIEANYFGSSAPSMSGAVTLQAEVFTNYGRPNEKRQAMTLRLNEGKETFRVGLIEF
;
A
#
# COMPACT_ATOMS: atom_id res chain seq x y z
N ILE A 1 6.25 -4.31 16.30
CA ILE A 1 5.72 -5.69 16.34
C ILE A 1 4.66 -5.84 17.43
N ARG A 2 4.99 -5.85 18.73
CA ARG A 2 4.01 -6.06 19.82
C ARG A 2 2.74 -5.18 19.71
N LEU A 3 2.88 -3.90 19.39
CA LEU A 3 1.73 -3.02 19.18
C LEU A 3 0.82 -3.48 18.03
N PHE A 4 1.41 -3.88 16.90
CA PHE A 4 0.66 -4.35 15.73
C PHE A 4 -0.01 -5.71 15.98
N GLU A 5 0.60 -6.59 16.77
CA GLU A 5 -0.06 -7.82 17.25
C GLU A 5 -1.31 -7.48 18.07
N GLN A 6 -1.22 -6.53 19.00
CA GLN A 6 -2.37 -6.09 19.79
C GLN A 6 -3.45 -5.43 18.93
N VAL A 7 -3.08 -4.66 17.91
CA VAL A 7 -4.05 -4.08 16.96
C VAL A 7 -4.77 -5.19 16.20
N LEU A 8 -4.06 -6.21 15.73
CA LEU A 8 -4.66 -7.37 15.07
C LEU A 8 -5.62 -8.13 15.99
N GLU A 9 -5.27 -8.32 17.26
CA GLU A 9 -6.16 -8.94 18.26
C GLU A 9 -7.42 -8.11 18.51
N LEU A 10 -7.31 -6.78 18.49
CA LEU A 10 -8.42 -5.86 18.74
C LEU A 10 -9.32 -5.64 17.51
N ARG A 11 -8.76 -5.73 16.30
CA ARG A 11 -9.41 -5.44 15.02
C ARG A 11 -9.19 -6.54 13.96
N PRO A 12 -9.51 -7.82 14.24
CA PRO A 12 -9.38 -8.90 13.26
C PRO A 12 -10.39 -8.81 12.11
N GLU A 13 -11.37 -7.92 12.21
CA GLU A 13 -12.33 -7.60 11.16
C GLU A 13 -11.78 -6.64 10.09
N GLU A 14 -10.61 -6.04 10.31
CA GLU A 14 -9.99 -5.07 9.40
C GLU A 14 -8.76 -5.68 8.69
N PRO A 15 -8.67 -5.67 7.35
CA PRO A 15 -7.49 -6.19 6.64
C PRO A 15 -6.21 -5.40 6.95
N GLN A 16 -6.33 -4.11 7.31
CA GLN A 16 -5.21 -3.24 7.66
C GLN A 16 -4.41 -3.77 8.85
N SER A 17 -5.08 -4.34 9.85
CA SER A 17 -4.40 -4.84 11.06
C SER A 17 -3.47 -6.02 10.74
N TYR A 18 -3.86 -6.88 9.78
CA TYR A 18 -3.02 -7.95 9.23
C TYR A 18 -1.90 -7.40 8.35
N ARG A 19 -2.25 -6.53 7.40
CA ARG A 19 -1.31 -5.97 6.42
C ARG A 19 -0.20 -5.17 7.10
N ASP A 20 -0.53 -4.29 8.03
CA ASP A 20 0.45 -3.44 8.70
C ASP A 20 1.41 -4.26 9.57
N LEU A 21 0.90 -5.27 10.27
CA LEU A 21 1.75 -6.21 11.01
C LEU A 21 2.71 -6.93 10.05
N ALA A 22 2.21 -7.43 8.91
CA ALA A 22 3.03 -8.09 7.90
C ALA A 22 4.11 -7.18 7.33
N LEU A 23 3.78 -5.92 7.00
CA LEU A 23 4.74 -4.96 6.46
C LEU A 23 5.84 -4.60 7.48
N VAL A 24 5.50 -4.46 8.76
CA VAL A 24 6.51 -4.19 9.80
C VAL A 24 7.38 -5.41 10.07
N LEU A 25 6.83 -6.62 10.02
CA LEU A 25 7.62 -7.86 10.08
C LEU A 25 8.60 -7.96 8.90
N ALA A 26 8.12 -7.76 7.67
CA ALA A 26 8.96 -7.80 6.48
C ALA A 26 10.07 -6.72 6.49
N ARG A 27 9.77 -5.52 7.03
CA ARG A 27 10.79 -4.46 7.23
C ARG A 27 11.83 -4.87 8.26
N ARG A 28 11.43 -5.54 9.35
CA ARG A 28 12.37 -6.08 10.34
C ARG A 28 13.25 -7.16 9.73
N ALA A 29 12.66 -8.10 8.99
CA ALA A 29 13.38 -9.17 8.29
C ALA A 29 14.49 -8.63 7.38
N ALA A 30 14.24 -7.51 6.70
CA ALA A 30 15.20 -6.89 5.79
C ALA A 30 16.44 -6.28 6.48
N VAL A 31 16.41 -6.07 7.80
CA VAL A 31 17.51 -5.44 8.56
C VAL A 31 18.03 -6.29 9.71
N ALA A 32 17.27 -7.29 10.17
CA ALA A 32 17.60 -8.14 11.31
C ALA A 32 17.82 -9.59 10.84
N GLU A 33 19.07 -10.00 10.66
CA GLU A 33 19.43 -11.32 10.13
C GLU A 33 18.89 -12.48 10.97
N GLY A 34 18.79 -12.32 12.29
CA GLY A 34 18.41 -13.40 13.21
C GLY A 34 16.93 -13.77 13.25
N THR A 35 16.04 -12.97 12.64
CA THR A 35 14.58 -13.23 12.61
C THR A 35 14.00 -13.23 11.21
N ALA A 36 14.84 -13.15 10.17
CA ALA A 36 14.38 -12.93 8.80
C ALA A 36 13.48 -14.07 8.29
N ARG A 37 13.83 -15.32 8.60
CA ARG A 37 13.04 -16.50 8.20
C ARG A 37 11.65 -16.45 8.83
N GLU A 38 11.58 -16.28 10.14
CA GLU A 38 10.32 -16.25 10.89
C GLU A 38 9.46 -15.06 10.47
N ASP A 39 10.07 -13.88 10.32
CA ASP A 39 9.38 -12.64 9.97
C ASP A 39 8.83 -12.67 8.55
N TYR A 40 9.59 -13.14 7.56
CA TYR A 40 9.08 -13.28 6.20
C TYR A 40 7.99 -14.35 6.11
N GLY A 41 8.16 -15.50 6.78
CA GLY A 41 7.14 -16.53 6.82
C GLY A 41 5.82 -15.99 7.38
N ARG A 42 5.89 -15.35 8.55
CA ARG A 42 4.72 -14.76 9.21
C ARG A 42 4.10 -13.62 8.41
N ALA A 43 4.90 -12.76 7.79
CA ALA A 43 4.40 -11.68 6.94
C ALA A 43 3.59 -12.23 5.76
N ILE A 44 4.07 -13.30 5.10
CA ILE A 44 3.35 -13.93 3.99
C ILE A 44 2.04 -14.56 4.48
N GLU A 45 2.03 -15.26 5.62
CA GLU A 45 0.80 -15.82 6.20
C GLU A 45 -0.27 -14.75 6.43
N LEU A 46 0.12 -13.63 7.05
CA LEU A 46 -0.80 -12.52 7.36
C LEU A 46 -1.36 -11.86 6.10
N LEU A 47 -0.51 -11.61 5.09
CA LEU A 47 -0.99 -11.07 3.82
C LEU A 47 -1.86 -12.07 3.07
N TYR A 48 -1.55 -13.36 3.16
CA TYR A 48 -2.35 -14.39 2.50
C TYR A 48 -3.74 -14.51 3.13
N GLU A 49 -3.86 -14.31 4.44
CA GLU A 49 -5.17 -14.16 5.10
C GLU A 49 -5.96 -12.98 4.51
N VAL A 50 -5.31 -11.83 4.25
CA VAL A 50 -5.93 -10.68 3.57
C VAL A 50 -6.40 -11.03 2.16
N VAL A 51 -5.60 -11.79 1.40
CA VAL A 51 -5.95 -12.22 0.04
C VAL A 51 -7.14 -13.17 0.01
N MET A 52 -7.24 -14.09 0.98
CA MET A 52 -8.21 -15.20 0.94
C MET A 52 -9.54 -14.88 1.62
N LYS A 53 -9.56 -13.94 2.56
CA LYS A 53 -10.76 -13.55 3.29
C LYS A 53 -11.57 -12.51 2.52
N GLN A 54 -12.90 -12.55 2.68
CA GLN A 54 -13.78 -11.49 2.15
C GLN A 54 -13.88 -10.34 3.15
N TRP A 55 -13.82 -9.11 2.63
CA TRP A 55 -13.84 -7.88 3.42
C TRP A 55 -14.95 -6.95 2.93
N ASP A 56 -16.01 -6.78 3.72
CA ASP A 56 -17.23 -6.08 3.30
C ASP A 56 -17.00 -4.59 2.91
N ARG A 57 -16.07 -3.92 3.61
CA ARG A 57 -15.76 -2.49 3.43
C ARG A 57 -14.53 -2.22 2.56
N PHE A 58 -13.78 -3.25 2.18
CA PHE A 58 -12.42 -3.10 1.65
C PHE A 58 -12.23 -3.86 0.35
N ALA A 59 -12.95 -3.46 -0.70
CA ALA A 59 -12.85 -4.12 -2.00
C ALA A 59 -11.45 -3.96 -2.62
N GLU A 60 -10.92 -5.02 -3.24
CA GLU A 60 -9.62 -5.05 -3.92
C GLU A 60 -8.37 -4.89 -3.02
N VAL A 61 -8.52 -4.85 -1.69
CA VAL A 61 -7.37 -4.90 -0.77
C VAL A 61 -6.55 -6.18 -0.96
N GLU A 62 -7.20 -7.26 -1.39
CA GLU A 62 -6.57 -8.52 -1.78
C GLU A 62 -5.55 -8.34 -2.91
N GLY A 63 -5.79 -7.40 -3.84
CA GLY A 63 -4.85 -7.11 -4.93
C GLY A 63 -3.56 -6.46 -4.43
N ILE A 64 -3.68 -5.51 -3.50
CA ILE A 64 -2.56 -4.81 -2.87
C ILE A 64 -1.75 -5.80 -2.01
N ALA A 65 -2.44 -6.63 -1.22
CA ALA A 65 -1.79 -7.68 -0.44
C ALA A 65 -1.08 -8.71 -1.34
N LEU A 66 -1.67 -9.06 -2.50
CA LEU A 66 -1.06 -9.99 -3.44
C LEU A 66 0.21 -9.42 -4.11
N MET A 67 0.23 -8.12 -4.43
CA MET A 67 1.45 -7.42 -4.87
C MET A 67 2.56 -7.57 -3.82
N GLU A 68 2.21 -7.38 -2.54
CA GLU A 68 3.14 -7.47 -1.41
C GLU A 68 3.65 -8.89 -1.18
N ILE A 69 2.78 -9.91 -1.23
CA ILE A 69 3.18 -11.32 -1.15
C ILE A 69 4.19 -11.65 -2.25
N ASN A 70 3.90 -11.29 -3.50
CA ASN A 70 4.76 -11.61 -4.64
C ASN A 70 6.15 -10.96 -4.53
N ARG A 71 6.24 -9.76 -3.94
CA ARG A 71 7.53 -9.17 -3.58
C ARG A 71 8.25 -9.91 -2.46
N LEU A 72 7.53 -10.40 -1.44
CA LEU A 72 8.14 -11.07 -0.28
C LEU A 72 8.58 -12.50 -0.57
N ILE A 73 7.94 -13.23 -1.47
CA ILE A 73 8.27 -14.63 -1.80
C ILE A 73 9.76 -14.85 -2.12
N PRO A 74 10.41 -14.12 -3.05
CA PRO A 74 11.81 -14.34 -3.34
C PRO A 74 12.72 -14.00 -2.14
N LEU A 75 12.37 -13.00 -1.34
CA LEU A 75 13.11 -12.62 -0.13
C LEU A 75 13.00 -13.70 0.96
N ALA A 76 11.79 -14.23 1.15
CA ALA A 76 11.52 -15.32 2.08
C ALA A 76 12.30 -16.58 1.72
N LYS A 77 12.31 -16.95 0.43
CA LYS A 77 13.10 -18.10 -0.06
C LYS A 77 14.60 -17.89 0.19
N ALA A 78 15.13 -16.69 -0.07
CA ALA A 78 16.52 -16.36 0.21
C ALA A 78 16.87 -16.44 1.71
N ALA A 79 15.91 -16.11 2.59
CA ALA A 79 16.02 -16.26 4.03
C ALA A 79 15.80 -17.70 4.54
N GLY A 80 15.55 -18.68 3.66
CA GLY A 80 15.36 -20.08 4.01
C GLY A 80 13.94 -20.44 4.47
N VAL A 81 12.93 -19.64 4.12
CA VAL A 81 11.52 -20.03 4.30
C VAL A 81 11.17 -21.13 3.31
N GLU A 82 10.68 -22.26 3.84
CA GLU A 82 10.20 -23.40 3.08
C GLU A 82 8.68 -23.49 3.18
N GLY A 83 8.01 -24.11 2.20
CA GLY A 83 6.58 -24.36 2.27
C GLY A 83 5.71 -23.10 2.30
N ILE A 84 6.03 -22.09 1.47
CA ILE A 84 5.26 -20.85 1.37
C ILE A 84 3.77 -21.18 1.12
N PRO A 85 2.85 -20.75 1.99
CA PRO A 85 1.46 -21.20 1.99
C PRO A 85 0.58 -20.43 0.99
N VAL A 86 1.10 -20.12 -0.19
CA VAL A 86 0.41 -19.35 -1.23
C VAL A 86 0.10 -20.26 -2.41
N ASP A 87 -1.13 -20.23 -2.92
CA ASP A 87 -1.49 -20.97 -4.14
C ASP A 87 -0.53 -20.61 -5.29
N PRO A 88 0.15 -21.57 -5.91
CA PRO A 88 1.11 -21.30 -6.98
C PRO A 88 0.55 -20.49 -8.15
N ARG A 89 -0.77 -20.53 -8.38
CA ARG A 89 -1.46 -19.74 -9.44
C ARG A 89 -1.50 -18.25 -9.14
N LEU A 90 -1.26 -17.86 -7.90
CA LEU A 90 -1.19 -16.47 -7.43
C LEU A 90 0.25 -15.95 -7.36
N VAL A 91 1.24 -16.79 -7.69
CA VAL A 91 2.66 -16.45 -7.61
C VAL A 91 3.18 -16.06 -8.99
N GLU A 92 3.39 -14.77 -9.22
CA GLU A 92 3.83 -14.18 -10.47
C GLU A 92 4.80 -13.01 -10.23
N LEU A 93 5.62 -12.69 -11.23
CA LEU A 93 6.43 -11.47 -11.17
C LEU A 93 5.55 -10.25 -11.44
N LEU A 94 5.12 -9.59 -10.36
CA LEU A 94 4.30 -8.37 -10.40
C LEU A 94 5.16 -7.10 -10.31
N ASP A 95 6.22 -7.05 -11.11
CA ASP A 95 7.17 -5.93 -11.09
C ASP A 95 6.64 -4.70 -11.84
N VAL A 96 6.89 -3.52 -11.27
CA VAL A 96 6.48 -2.24 -11.86
C VAL A 96 7.55 -1.17 -11.69
N ASP A 97 7.59 -0.23 -12.63
CA ASP A 97 8.52 0.90 -12.58
C ASP A 97 8.16 1.85 -11.45
N VAL A 98 6.87 2.14 -11.26
CA VAL A 98 6.36 2.99 -10.19
C VAL A 98 5.20 2.29 -9.48
N ARG A 99 5.25 2.24 -8.14
CA ARG A 99 4.13 1.89 -7.27
C ARG A 99 4.01 2.91 -6.17
N ILE A 100 2.83 3.47 -5.96
CA ILE A 100 2.55 4.43 -4.88
C ILE A 100 1.41 3.85 -4.05
N VAL A 101 1.56 3.80 -2.74
CA VAL A 101 0.52 3.36 -1.81
C VAL A 101 0.27 4.46 -0.79
N LEU A 102 -0.97 4.94 -0.70
CA LEU A 102 -1.40 5.96 0.26
C LEU A 102 -2.22 5.32 1.37
N THR A 103 -1.87 5.57 2.63
CA THR A 103 -2.62 5.16 3.83
C THR A 103 -2.87 6.36 4.75
N TRP A 104 -3.87 6.24 5.63
CA TRP A 104 -4.18 7.26 6.65
C TRP A 104 -4.67 6.63 7.95
N ASP A 105 -4.54 7.38 9.05
CA ASP A 105 -4.85 6.94 10.42
C ASP A 105 -6.30 7.22 10.87
N ALA A 106 -7.14 7.79 10.01
CA ALA A 106 -8.49 8.19 10.34
C ALA A 106 -9.56 7.31 9.67
N ASP A 107 -10.40 6.65 10.48
CA ASP A 107 -11.59 5.95 9.96
C ASP A 107 -12.62 6.96 9.42
N MET A 108 -13.53 6.49 8.58
CA MET A 108 -14.65 7.28 8.04
C MET A 108 -14.20 8.60 7.38
N THR A 109 -13.04 8.56 6.74
CA THR A 109 -12.41 9.70 6.07
C THR A 109 -12.12 9.31 4.63
N ASP A 110 -12.60 10.12 3.69
CA ASP A 110 -12.64 9.82 2.25
C ASP A 110 -11.46 10.47 1.54
N MET A 111 -10.33 9.75 1.45
CA MET A 111 -9.05 10.20 0.89
C MET A 111 -8.75 9.52 -0.44
N ASP A 112 -8.51 10.34 -1.46
CA ASP A 112 -8.08 9.83 -2.76
C ASP A 112 -6.61 10.13 -3.03
N LEU A 113 -5.91 9.13 -3.54
CA LEU A 113 -4.62 9.24 -4.19
C LEU A 113 -4.81 9.70 -5.63
N TRP A 114 -4.20 10.84 -5.97
CA TRP A 114 -4.11 11.33 -7.33
C TRP A 114 -2.66 11.34 -7.79
N VAL A 115 -2.42 10.94 -9.03
CA VAL A 115 -1.08 10.97 -9.65
C VAL A 115 -1.17 11.73 -10.96
N VAL A 116 -0.43 12.83 -11.07
CA VAL A 116 -0.26 13.55 -12.33
C VAL A 116 1.02 13.07 -12.99
N GLU A 117 0.88 12.49 -14.17
CA GLU A 117 1.95 11.88 -14.95
C GLU A 117 2.74 12.95 -15.75
N PRO A 118 3.92 12.62 -16.31
CA PRO A 118 4.75 13.58 -17.05
C PRO A 118 4.06 14.24 -18.25
N SER A 119 3.05 13.58 -18.83
CA SER A 119 2.22 14.13 -19.91
C SER A 119 1.25 15.23 -19.44
N GLY A 120 1.05 15.38 -18.13
CA GLY A 120 0.01 16.18 -17.52
C GLY A 120 -1.32 15.43 -17.32
N GLU A 121 -1.42 14.18 -17.79
CA GLU A 121 -2.57 13.32 -17.53
C GLU A 121 -2.66 12.97 -16.04
N LYS A 122 -3.87 12.95 -15.48
CA LYS A 122 -4.11 12.67 -14.06
C LYS A 122 -4.80 11.32 -13.90
N ALA A 123 -4.18 10.40 -13.17
CA ALA A 123 -4.79 9.19 -12.64
C ALA A 123 -5.51 9.50 -11.31
N TYR A 124 -6.76 9.07 -11.20
CA TYR A 124 -7.60 9.19 -10.00
C TYR A 124 -8.82 8.24 -10.11
N TYR A 125 -9.68 8.17 -9.09
CA TYR A 125 -10.85 7.27 -9.08
C TYR A 125 -11.74 7.37 -10.35
N GLY A 126 -11.92 8.58 -10.89
CA GLY A 126 -12.72 8.84 -12.10
C GLY A 126 -11.97 8.62 -13.42
N HIS A 127 -10.66 8.42 -13.36
CA HIS A 127 -9.81 8.08 -14.51
C HIS A 127 -8.74 7.06 -14.06
N PRO A 128 -9.14 5.81 -13.76
CA PRO A 128 -8.29 4.83 -13.09
C PRO A 128 -7.29 4.14 -14.03
N LEU A 129 -7.40 4.36 -15.34
CA LEU A 129 -6.49 3.82 -16.36
C LEU A 129 -6.04 4.95 -17.29
N THR A 130 -4.76 5.31 -17.21
CA THR A 130 -4.18 6.40 -18.01
C THR A 130 -3.65 5.92 -19.36
N THR A 131 -3.36 6.86 -20.26
CA THR A 131 -2.84 6.58 -21.60
C THR A 131 -1.53 5.78 -21.57
N ILE A 132 -0.65 6.03 -20.59
CA ILE A 132 0.63 5.32 -20.46
C ILE A 132 0.52 4.01 -19.68
N GLY A 133 -0.69 3.62 -19.27
CA GLY A 133 -0.97 2.37 -18.56
C GLY A 133 -0.81 2.46 -17.05
N GLY A 134 -0.89 3.66 -16.47
CA GLY A 134 -1.04 3.86 -15.04
C GLY A 134 -2.38 3.31 -14.59
N ARG A 135 -2.39 2.58 -13.47
CA ARG A 135 -3.59 1.94 -12.91
C ARG A 135 -3.78 2.36 -11.46
N MET A 136 -4.96 2.90 -11.15
CA MET A 136 -5.42 3.07 -9.77
C MET A 136 -6.09 1.78 -9.26
N SER A 137 -5.95 1.49 -7.96
CA SER A 137 -6.85 0.55 -7.26
C SER A 137 -8.27 1.10 -7.27
N ARG A 138 -9.26 0.26 -6.93
CA ARG A 138 -10.58 0.78 -6.56
C ARG A 138 -10.48 1.72 -5.35
N ASP A 139 -11.39 2.68 -5.35
CA ASP A 139 -11.55 3.73 -4.35
C ASP A 139 -12.22 3.19 -3.07
N PHE A 140 -11.72 3.63 -1.90
CA PHE A 140 -12.19 3.26 -0.56
C PHE A 140 -12.98 4.39 0.09
N THR A 141 -14.21 4.61 -0.34
CA THR A 141 -15.07 5.72 0.14
C THR A 141 -15.57 5.64 1.60
N ASN A 142 -15.44 4.49 2.28
CA ASN A 142 -16.07 4.27 3.60
C ASN A 142 -15.18 3.53 4.62
N GLY A 143 -13.86 3.75 4.60
CA GLY A 143 -12.96 3.14 5.57
C GLY A 143 -11.53 3.64 5.48
N TYR A 144 -10.62 2.95 6.16
CA TYR A 144 -9.20 3.13 5.99
C TYR A 144 -8.77 2.74 4.57
N GLY A 145 -7.81 3.47 4.00
CA GLY A 145 -7.06 3.02 2.83
C GLY A 145 -6.37 1.65 3.08
N PRO A 146 -5.67 1.09 2.09
CA PRO A 146 -4.84 1.85 1.17
C PRO A 146 -5.44 2.13 -0.20
N GLU A 147 -5.07 3.25 -0.81
CA GLU A 147 -5.16 3.42 -2.27
C GLU A 147 -3.81 3.17 -2.93
N GLU A 148 -3.83 2.58 -4.13
CA GLU A 148 -2.62 2.23 -4.88
C GLU A 148 -2.65 2.79 -6.30
N TYR A 149 -1.50 3.31 -6.75
CA TYR A 149 -1.20 3.54 -8.15
C TYR A 149 -0.05 2.63 -8.58
N CYS A 150 -0.20 1.94 -9.71
CA CYS A 150 0.85 1.12 -10.32
C CYS A 150 1.07 1.50 -11.78
N LEU A 151 2.33 1.58 -12.21
CA LEU A 151 2.72 1.79 -13.61
C LEU A 151 3.89 0.88 -13.98
N ARG A 152 3.62 -0.08 -14.89
CA ARG A 152 4.61 -1.10 -15.27
C ARG A 152 5.79 -0.54 -16.05
N LYS A 153 5.54 0.44 -16.93
CA LYS A 153 6.54 1.09 -17.77
C LYS A 153 6.39 2.59 -17.64
N ALA A 154 7.22 3.21 -16.81
CA ALA A 154 7.15 4.63 -16.56
C ALA A 154 7.78 5.43 -17.71
N GLN A 155 7.12 6.52 -18.08
CA GLN A 155 7.67 7.53 -18.95
C GLN A 155 8.65 8.38 -18.16
N HIS A 156 9.74 8.82 -18.80
CA HIS A 156 10.65 9.75 -18.14
C HIS A 156 10.00 11.09 -17.83
N GLY A 157 10.26 11.59 -16.61
CA GLY A 157 9.81 12.90 -16.16
C GLY A 157 9.25 12.91 -14.75
N GLU A 158 8.62 14.04 -14.40
CA GLU A 158 8.04 14.26 -13.08
C GLU A 158 6.66 13.61 -12.98
N TYR A 159 6.45 12.80 -11.94
CA TYR A 159 5.14 12.40 -11.47
C TYR A 159 4.84 13.13 -10.17
N ARG A 160 3.70 13.82 -10.12
CA ARG A 160 3.24 14.54 -8.94
C ARG A 160 2.20 13.73 -8.19
N ILE A 161 2.45 13.53 -6.91
CA ILE A 161 1.60 12.76 -6.00
C ILE A 161 0.77 13.75 -5.18
N GLU A 162 -0.54 13.61 -5.26
CA GLU A 162 -1.52 14.45 -4.60
C GLU A 162 -2.45 13.57 -3.75
N ALA A 163 -2.94 14.11 -2.64
CA ALA A 163 -4.01 13.52 -1.83
C ALA A 163 -5.20 14.48 -1.83
N ASN A 164 -6.38 14.00 -2.19
CA ASN A 164 -7.61 14.79 -2.13
C ASN A 164 -8.40 14.47 -0.87
N TYR A 165 -8.71 15.50 -0.06
CA TYR A 165 -9.53 15.37 1.14
C TYR A 165 -11.01 15.66 0.83
N PHE A 166 -11.84 14.65 0.57
CA PHE A 166 -13.27 14.87 0.30
C PHE A 166 -14.10 15.17 1.55
N GLY A 167 -13.65 14.70 2.73
CA GLY A 167 -14.25 14.98 4.03
C GLY A 167 -14.31 13.77 4.95
N SER A 168 -14.84 13.98 6.15
CA SER A 168 -15.15 12.90 7.10
C SER A 168 -16.61 13.01 7.53
N SER A 169 -17.30 11.87 7.60
CA SER A 169 -18.64 11.78 8.18
C SER A 169 -18.62 11.57 9.71
N ALA A 170 -17.44 11.55 10.33
CA ALA A 170 -17.30 11.40 11.78
C ALA A 170 -17.76 12.68 12.51
N PRO A 171 -18.52 12.58 13.63
CA PRO A 171 -18.93 13.75 14.41
C PRO A 171 -17.71 14.46 15.01
N SER A 172 -17.33 15.62 14.47
CA SER A 172 -16.45 16.70 14.98
C SER A 172 -15.40 16.39 16.09
N MET A 173 -14.86 15.18 16.12
CA MET A 173 -13.80 14.71 17.04
C MET A 173 -12.59 14.16 16.27
N SER A 174 -12.53 14.30 14.95
CA SER A 174 -11.32 13.98 14.21
C SER A 174 -10.29 15.08 14.47
N GLY A 175 -9.28 14.74 15.26
CA GLY A 175 -8.02 15.47 15.27
C GLY A 175 -7.37 15.45 13.88
N ALA A 176 -6.25 16.14 13.75
CA ALA A 176 -5.48 16.18 12.51
C ALA A 176 -5.17 14.76 11.97
N VAL A 177 -5.53 14.50 10.71
CA VAL A 177 -5.33 13.22 10.01
C VAL A 177 -3.88 13.11 9.57
N THR A 178 -3.25 11.96 9.79
CA THR A 178 -1.92 11.66 9.28
C THR A 178 -2.02 10.78 8.05
N LEU A 179 -1.52 11.29 6.93
CA LEU A 179 -1.32 10.56 5.69
C LEU A 179 0.10 10.00 5.63
N GLN A 180 0.23 8.80 5.10
CA GLN A 180 1.51 8.22 4.72
C GLN A 180 1.45 7.75 3.27
N ALA A 181 2.37 8.24 2.44
CA ALA A 181 2.59 7.72 1.10
C ALA A 181 3.90 6.93 1.06
N GLU A 182 3.83 5.70 0.60
CA GLU A 182 4.99 4.88 0.26
C GLU A 182 5.14 4.82 -1.25
N VAL A 183 6.25 5.35 -1.74
CA VAL A 183 6.58 5.38 -3.16
C VAL A 183 7.71 4.43 -3.43
N PHE A 184 7.50 3.53 -4.39
CA PHE A 184 8.46 2.56 -4.84
C PHE A 184 8.82 2.82 -6.29
N THR A 185 10.12 2.81 -6.60
CA THR A 185 10.60 2.72 -7.98
C THR A 185 11.30 1.39 -8.20
N ASN A 186 11.10 0.77 -9.37
CA ASN A 186 11.55 -0.59 -9.67
C ASN A 186 11.04 -1.64 -8.65
N TYR A 187 9.75 -1.54 -8.28
CA TYR A 187 9.13 -2.45 -7.32
C TYR A 187 9.27 -3.91 -7.76
N GLY A 188 9.66 -4.78 -6.83
CA GLY A 188 9.87 -6.21 -7.09
C GLY A 188 11.16 -6.54 -7.85
N ARG A 189 12.06 -5.56 -8.07
CA ARG A 189 13.35 -5.75 -8.75
C ARG A 189 14.54 -5.54 -7.81
N PRO A 190 15.76 -6.04 -8.15
CA PRO A 190 16.93 -5.90 -7.29
C PRO A 190 17.35 -4.46 -6.97
N ASN A 191 17.01 -3.50 -7.84
CA ASN A 191 17.28 -2.07 -7.67
C ASN A 191 16.05 -1.28 -7.17
N GLU A 192 15.10 -1.95 -6.53
CA GLU A 192 13.95 -1.32 -5.89
C GLU A 192 14.41 -0.21 -4.93
N LYS A 193 13.79 0.97 -5.03
CA LYS A 193 13.94 2.04 -4.05
C LYS A 193 12.59 2.34 -3.44
N ARG A 194 12.58 2.65 -2.15
CA ARG A 194 11.41 3.04 -1.39
C ARG A 194 11.62 4.40 -0.74
N GLN A 195 10.65 5.28 -0.88
CA GLN A 195 10.57 6.57 -0.21
C GLN A 195 9.25 6.65 0.55
N ALA A 196 9.30 7.00 1.83
CA ALA A 196 8.11 7.22 2.64
C ALA A 196 7.95 8.71 2.91
N MET A 197 6.74 9.22 2.77
CA MET A 197 6.38 10.61 3.01
C MET A 197 5.21 10.63 4.00
N THR A 198 5.26 11.52 4.98
CA THR A 198 4.22 11.65 6.01
C THR A 198 3.73 13.09 6.03
N LEU A 199 2.42 13.28 5.92
CA LEU A 199 1.78 14.58 5.93
C LEU A 199 0.70 14.61 6.99
N ARG A 200 0.66 15.66 7.81
CA ARG A 200 -0.40 15.88 8.79
C ARG A 200 -1.34 16.95 8.28
N LEU A 201 -2.61 16.60 8.10
CA LEU A 201 -3.67 17.50 7.64
C LEU A 201 -4.34 18.16 8.84
N ASN A 202 -4.41 19.50 8.84
CA ASN A 202 -4.95 20.27 9.95
C ASN A 202 -6.30 20.95 9.65
N GLU A 203 -6.70 21.09 8.37
CA GLU A 203 -7.94 21.78 7.95
C GLU A 203 -8.55 21.13 6.68
N GLY A 204 -9.80 21.51 6.35
CA GLY A 204 -10.78 20.78 5.51
C GLY A 204 -10.50 20.61 4.01
N LYS A 205 -11.58 20.44 3.22
CA LYS A 205 -11.59 19.95 1.82
C LYS A 205 -10.61 20.65 0.88
N GLU A 206 -9.43 20.05 0.70
CA GLU A 206 -8.38 20.54 -0.19
C GLU A 206 -7.63 19.37 -0.84
N THR A 207 -6.99 19.67 -1.98
CA THR A 207 -6.00 18.78 -2.60
C THR A 207 -4.62 19.19 -2.12
N PHE A 208 -3.89 18.27 -1.51
CA PHE A 208 -2.55 18.52 -0.99
C PHE A 208 -1.52 17.81 -1.85
N ARG A 209 -0.43 18.51 -2.20
CA ARG A 209 0.73 17.85 -2.82
C ARG A 209 1.46 17.04 -1.73
N VAL A 210 1.49 15.73 -1.89
CA VAL A 210 2.21 14.81 -1.01
C VAL A 210 3.68 14.75 -1.39
N GLY A 211 3.98 14.69 -2.69
CA GLY A 211 5.35 14.54 -3.16
C GLY A 211 5.52 14.64 -4.67
N LEU A 212 6.78 14.54 -5.07
CA LEU A 212 7.21 14.46 -6.47
C LEU A 212 8.18 13.28 -6.59
N ILE A 213 8.08 12.54 -7.69
CA ILE A 213 9.11 11.59 -8.11
C ILE A 213 9.56 11.92 -9.52
N GLU A 214 10.82 11.66 -9.80
CA GLU A 214 11.41 11.75 -11.12
C GLU A 214 11.87 10.35 -11.52
N PHE A 215 11.46 9.91 -12.72
CA PHE A 215 11.79 8.59 -13.27
C PHE A 215 12.55 8.73 -14.60
#